data_AF-A0A100JVQ0-F1
#
_entry.id   AF-A0A100JVQ0-F1
#
_cell.length_a   1.000
_cell.length_b   1.000
_cell.length_c   1.000
_cell.angle_alpha   90.00
_cell.angle_beta   90.00
_cell.angle_gamma   90.00
#
_symmetry.space_group_name_H-M   'P 1'
#
loop_
_entity.id
_entity.type
_entity.pdbx_description
1 polymer ?
#
loop_
_entity_poly.entity_id
_entity_poly.type
_entity_poly.pdbx_seq_one_letter_code
_entity_poly.pdbx_strand_id
1 'polypeptide(L)'
;MVISNCVINLSVDKPAVFAETFRVLRPGGRFGVSDVVADDALTPDERARRGDYVGCIVGALSFTEYREGLEAAGFADVEITPTHPVADGMHSAIVRVVEPSGAAEPGVSAASTGTCCGVAACCTPDERAADPSTTVAEAKAASGCGCQD
;
A
#
# COMPACT_ATOMS: atom_id res chain seq x y z
N MET A 1 11.70 6.46 12.98
CA MET A 1 10.47 7.18 13.35
C MET A 1 10.43 8.43 12.52
N VAL A 2 9.34 8.65 11.79
CA VAL A 2 9.10 9.87 11.02
C VAL A 2 7.96 10.63 11.70
N ILE A 3 8.12 11.95 11.83
CA ILE A 3 7.08 12.85 12.35
C ILE A 3 6.87 13.96 11.34
N SER A 4 5.61 14.27 11.04
CA SER A 4 5.24 15.38 10.16
C SER A 4 4.11 16.22 10.77
N ASN A 5 4.04 17.48 10.38
CA ASN A 5 2.96 18.39 10.77
C ASN A 5 2.49 19.19 9.54
N CYS A 6 1.26 18.93 9.09
CA CYS A 6 0.48 19.73 8.14
C CYS A 6 1.10 19.98 6.75
N VAL A 7 2.07 19.17 6.31
CA VAL A 7 2.74 19.36 5.01
C VAL A 7 2.39 18.32 3.95
N ILE A 8 1.71 17.22 4.30
CA ILE A 8 1.40 16.16 3.32
C ILE A 8 0.33 16.66 2.35
N ASN A 9 -0.65 17.43 2.84
CA ASN A 9 -1.65 18.05 1.99
C ASN A 9 -1.09 19.06 0.98
N LEU A 10 0.11 19.60 1.22
CA LEU A 10 0.80 20.49 0.28
C LEU A 10 1.51 19.74 -0.86
N SER A 11 1.65 18.41 -0.74
CA SER A 11 2.23 17.61 -1.82
C SER A 11 1.23 17.43 -2.96
N VAL A 12 1.76 17.63 -4.17
CA VAL A 12 1.07 17.33 -5.45
C VAL A 12 1.03 15.84 -5.75
N ASP A 13 1.95 15.06 -5.17
CA ASP A 13 2.03 13.61 -5.33
C ASP A 13 2.07 12.95 -3.93
N LYS A 14 0.89 12.68 -3.39
CA LYS A 14 0.72 12.06 -2.06
C LYS A 14 1.11 10.58 -2.05
N PRO A 15 0.78 9.76 -3.08
CA PRO A 15 1.28 8.40 -3.17
C PRO A 15 2.81 8.32 -3.09
N ALA A 16 3.53 9.21 -3.79
CA ALA A 16 4.99 9.26 -3.70
C ALA A 16 5.49 9.62 -2.29
N VAL A 17 4.83 10.56 -1.59
CA VAL A 17 5.18 10.90 -0.21
C VAL A 17 5.00 9.70 0.73
N PHE A 18 3.89 8.96 0.61
CA PHE A 18 3.65 7.77 1.44
C PHE A 18 4.67 6.67 1.14
N ALA A 19 4.93 6.38 -0.13
CA ALA A 19 5.91 5.37 -0.54
C ALA A 19 7.32 5.71 -0.07
N GLU A 20 7.74 6.97 -0.19
CA GLU A 20 9.05 7.42 0.25
C GLU A 20 9.17 7.41 1.78
N THR A 21 8.11 7.80 2.48
CA THR A 21 8.05 7.71 3.95
C THR A 21 8.18 6.26 4.42
N PHE A 22 7.53 5.32 3.75
CA PHE A 22 7.67 3.89 4.03
C PHE A 22 9.10 3.41 3.79
N ARG A 23 9.68 3.73 2.62
CA ARG A 23 11.02 3.31 2.21
C ARG A 23 12.13 3.71 3.18
N VAL A 24 12.01 4.87 3.82
CA VAL A 24 13.04 5.39 4.75
C VAL A 24 12.90 4.86 6.19
N LEU A 25 11.79 4.19 6.51
CA LEU A 25 11.62 3.55 7.80
C LEU A 25 12.39 2.22 7.84
N ARG A 26 12.89 1.88 9.03
CA ARG A 26 13.44 0.54 9.31
C ARG A 26 12.30 -0.37 9.77
N PRO A 27 12.38 -1.70 9.52
CA PRO A 27 11.48 -2.72 10.08
C PRO A 27 10.98 -2.44 11.50
N GLY A 28 9.66 -2.39 11.66
CA GLY A 28 8.97 -1.99 12.90
C GLY A 28 8.91 -0.47 13.12
N GLY A 29 9.21 0.32 12.08
CA GLY A 29 9.27 1.77 12.15
C GLY A 29 7.91 2.38 12.38
N ARG A 30 7.85 3.55 13.03
CA ARG A 30 6.60 4.28 13.25
C ARG A 30 6.58 5.59 12.47
N PHE A 31 5.41 5.91 11.92
CA PHE A 31 5.12 7.20 11.30
C PHE A 31 3.92 7.82 11.99
N GLY A 32 4.08 9.08 12.41
CA GLY A 32 3.04 9.87 13.05
C GLY A 32 2.93 11.24 12.39
N VAL A 33 1.72 11.65 12.02
CA VAL A 33 1.49 12.97 11.43
C VAL A 33 0.25 13.61 12.02
N SER A 34 0.32 14.93 12.20
CA SER A 34 -0.88 15.74 12.38
C SER A 34 -1.17 16.44 11.06
N ASP A 35 -2.35 16.24 10.48
CA ASP A 35 -2.76 16.89 9.23
C ASP A 35 -4.26 17.21 9.21
N VAL A 36 -4.72 17.95 8.21
CA VAL A 36 -6.14 18.19 7.96
C VAL A 36 -6.71 17.04 7.12
N VAL A 37 -7.82 16.46 7.56
CA VAL A 37 -8.53 15.36 6.89
C VAL A 37 -9.98 15.77 6.69
N ALA A 38 -10.56 15.41 5.54
CA ALA A 38 -11.95 15.71 5.20
C ALA A 38 -12.87 14.52 5.51
N ASP A 39 -14.14 14.80 5.75
CA ASP A 39 -15.18 13.76 5.72
C ASP A 39 -15.29 13.14 4.33
N ASP A 40 -15.57 11.83 4.28
CA ASP A 40 -15.69 11.08 3.03
C ASP A 40 -16.85 11.56 2.13
N ALA A 41 -17.85 12.22 2.72
CA ALA A 41 -18.98 12.79 1.98
C ALA A 41 -18.60 14.01 1.12
N LEU A 42 -17.41 14.58 1.32
CA LEU A 42 -17.00 15.81 0.66
C LEU A 42 -16.25 15.53 -0.63
N THR A 43 -16.73 16.11 -1.70
CA THR A 43 -16.05 16.09 -3.00
C THR A 43 -14.77 16.93 -2.96
N PRO A 44 -13.77 16.65 -3.83
CA PRO A 44 -12.57 17.47 -3.94
C PRO A 44 -12.86 18.97 -4.15
N ASP A 45 -13.89 19.31 -4.94
CA ASP A 45 -14.29 20.70 -5.20
C ASP A 45 -14.92 21.38 -3.97
N GLU A 46 -15.60 20.64 -3.11
CA GLU A 46 -16.11 21.16 -1.83
C GLU A 46 -14.97 21.40 -0.83
N ARG A 47 -14.01 20.49 -0.78
CA ARG A 47 -12.80 20.65 0.05
C ARG A 47 -11.98 21.85 -0.41
N ALA A 48 -11.80 22.02 -1.72
CA ALA A 48 -11.09 23.15 -2.30
C ALA A 48 -11.73 24.49 -1.93
N ARG A 49 -13.06 24.62 -2.09
CA ARG A 49 -13.83 25.83 -1.71
C ARG A 49 -13.71 26.18 -0.23
N ARG A 50 -13.56 25.19 0.65
CA ARG A 50 -13.34 25.41 2.09
C ARG A 50 -11.90 25.79 2.42
N GLY A 51 -10.97 25.58 1.49
CA GLY A 51 -9.55 25.86 1.60
C GLY A 51 -9.05 27.12 0.92
N ASP A 52 -9.96 27.98 0.41
CA ASP A 52 -9.64 29.17 -0.41
C ASP A 52 -8.61 30.15 0.21
N TYR A 53 -8.33 30.05 1.51
CA TYR A 53 -7.34 30.89 2.22
C TYR A 53 -6.13 30.14 2.79
N VAL A 54 -6.11 28.80 2.78
CA VAL A 54 -5.03 28.00 3.38
C VAL A 54 -4.73 26.77 2.53
N GLY A 55 -3.54 26.74 1.92
CA GLY A 55 -3.14 25.69 0.97
C GLY A 55 -3.18 24.25 1.51
N CYS A 56 -3.10 24.04 2.83
CA CYS A 56 -3.17 22.71 3.44
C CYS A 56 -4.60 22.11 3.44
N ILE A 57 -5.62 22.89 3.10
CA ILE A 57 -7.02 22.43 3.07
C ILE A 57 -7.42 21.98 1.65
N VAL A 58 -6.92 22.66 0.61
CA VAL A 58 -7.23 22.32 -0.79
C VAL A 58 -6.76 20.93 -1.18
N GLY A 59 -5.61 20.52 -0.65
CA GLY A 59 -5.05 19.19 -0.87
C GLY A 59 -5.49 18.16 0.15
N ALA A 60 -6.49 18.42 1.00
CA ALA A 60 -6.88 17.47 2.04
C ALA A 60 -7.52 16.20 1.47
N LEU A 61 -6.96 15.06 1.86
CA LEU A 61 -7.57 13.76 1.62
C LEU A 61 -8.74 13.52 2.57
N SER A 62 -9.70 12.68 2.17
CA SER A 62 -10.69 12.16 3.10
C SER A 62 -10.10 11.09 4.01
N PHE A 63 -10.82 10.69 5.07
CA PHE A 63 -10.39 9.60 5.94
C PHE A 63 -10.12 8.31 5.16
N THR A 64 -11.00 7.95 4.22
CA THR A 64 -10.84 6.77 3.38
C THR A 64 -9.64 6.91 2.45
N GLU A 65 -9.51 8.02 1.71
CA GLU A 65 -8.39 8.23 0.78
C GLU A 65 -7.03 8.23 1.50
N TYR A 66 -6.96 8.82 2.70
CA TYR A 66 -5.74 8.85 3.50
C TYR A 66 -5.36 7.45 3.97
N ARG A 67 -6.34 6.68 4.47
CA ARG A 67 -6.14 5.29 4.89
C ARG A 67 -5.68 4.42 3.73
N GLU A 68 -6.38 4.45 2.63
CA GLU A 68 -6.06 3.68 1.42
C GLU A 68 -4.67 4.02 0.89
N GLY A 69 -4.30 5.31 0.88
CA GLY A 69 -2.96 5.74 0.46
C GLY A 69 -1.83 5.19 1.34
N LEU A 70 -2.05 5.12 2.66
CA LEU A 70 -1.08 4.54 3.60
C LEU A 70 -1.00 3.02 3.46
N GLU A 71 -2.14 2.35 3.37
CA GLU A 71 -2.22 0.89 3.21
C GLU A 71 -1.59 0.46 1.87
N ALA A 72 -1.84 1.21 0.79
CA ALA A 72 -1.22 0.98 -0.52
C ALA A 72 0.31 1.17 -0.50
N ALA A 73 0.83 2.03 0.38
CA ALA A 73 2.27 2.19 0.59
C ALA A 73 2.90 1.06 1.43
N GLY A 74 2.09 0.19 2.04
CA GLY A 74 2.54 -0.95 2.84
C GLY A 74 2.48 -0.74 4.35
N PHE A 75 1.92 0.39 4.82
CA PHE A 75 1.74 0.62 6.25
C PHE A 75 0.65 -0.27 6.86
N ALA A 76 0.85 -0.67 8.12
CA ALA A 76 -0.12 -1.40 8.92
C ALA A 76 -0.57 -0.57 10.14
N ASP A 77 -1.57 -1.09 10.85
CA ASP A 77 -2.16 -0.50 12.06
C ASP A 77 -2.56 0.98 11.87
N VAL A 78 -3.24 1.27 10.76
CA VAL A 78 -3.62 2.65 10.41
C VAL A 78 -4.69 3.19 11.35
N GLU A 79 -4.29 4.13 12.19
CA GLU A 79 -5.14 4.88 13.10
C GLU A 79 -5.20 6.35 12.65
N ILE A 80 -6.40 6.85 12.39
CA ILE A 80 -6.65 8.26 12.06
C ILE A 80 -7.66 8.79 13.06
N THR A 81 -7.19 9.61 14.00
CA THR A 81 -8.01 10.09 15.12
C THR A 81 -8.26 11.59 14.97
N PRO A 82 -9.48 12.04 14.64
CA PRO A 82 -9.81 13.46 14.59
C PRO A 82 -9.65 14.10 15.97
N THR A 83 -9.20 15.35 15.99
CA THR A 83 -8.95 16.11 17.22
C THR A 83 -9.95 17.25 17.38
N HIS A 84 -9.99 18.19 16.43
CA HIS A 84 -10.89 19.34 16.44
C HIS A 84 -11.30 19.72 15.01
N PRO A 85 -12.50 20.29 14.83
CA PRO A 85 -12.94 20.79 13.53
C PRO A 85 -12.09 22.01 13.11
N VAL A 86 -11.75 22.05 11.83
CA VAL A 86 -11.02 23.16 11.18
C VAL A 86 -11.96 23.94 10.25
N ALA A 87 -12.87 23.23 9.59
CA ALA A 87 -13.98 23.78 8.81
C ALA A 87 -15.15 22.79 8.82
N ASP A 88 -16.27 23.15 8.20
CA ASP A 88 -17.41 22.24 8.03
C ASP A 88 -16.96 20.95 7.31
N GLY A 89 -17.17 19.81 7.97
CA GLY A 89 -16.72 18.48 7.54
C GLY A 89 -15.20 18.31 7.35
N MET A 90 -14.37 19.16 7.98
CA MET A 90 -12.91 19.05 7.93
C MET A 90 -12.30 19.13 9.32
N HIS A 91 -11.34 18.27 9.58
CA HIS A 91 -10.81 18.03 10.92
C HIS A 91 -9.29 18.03 10.91
N SER A 92 -8.67 18.58 11.95
CA SER A 92 -7.29 18.21 12.25
C SER A 92 -7.30 16.80 12.84
N ALA A 93 -6.45 15.90 12.35
CA ALA A 93 -6.37 14.52 12.81
C ALA A 93 -4.93 14.12 13.12
N ILE A 94 -4.78 13.26 14.13
CA ILE A 94 -3.53 12.57 14.41
C ILE A 94 -3.59 11.22 13.70
N VAL A 95 -2.68 11.02 12.75
CA VAL A 95 -2.49 9.78 12.03
C VAL A 95 -1.30 9.04 12.64
N ARG A 96 -1.47 7.75 12.91
CA ARG A 96 -0.42 6.84 13.37
C ARG A 96 -0.44 5.57 12.55
N VAL A 97 0.74 5.13 12.14
CA VAL A 97 0.95 3.87 11.43
C VAL A 97 2.25 3.22 11.83
N VAL A 98 2.38 1.93 11.51
CA VAL A 98 3.62 1.17 11.64
C VAL A 98 4.04 0.60 10.29
N GLU A 99 5.34 0.61 10.04
CA GLU A 99 5.93 -0.22 9.01
C GLU A 99 6.10 -1.63 9.63
N PRO A 100 5.57 -2.69 8.98
CA PRO A 100 5.55 -4.04 9.56
C PRO A 100 6.96 -4.55 9.89
N SER A 101 7.19 -4.99 11.13
CA SER A 101 8.47 -5.59 11.54
C SER A 101 8.62 -7.00 10.97
N GLY A 102 8.95 -7.12 9.69
CA GLY A 102 9.40 -8.38 9.09
C GLY A 102 8.55 -9.61 9.41
N ALA A 103 7.28 -9.61 9.02
CA ALA A 103 6.47 -10.81 8.76
C ALA A 103 5.22 -10.45 7.94
N ALA A 104 5.42 -9.72 6.85
CA ALA A 104 4.76 -10.10 5.62
C ALA A 104 5.90 -10.52 4.71
N GLU A 105 6.14 -11.82 4.59
CA GLU A 105 6.50 -12.35 3.27
C GLU A 105 5.62 -11.58 2.29
N PRO A 106 6.16 -10.98 1.21
CA PRO A 106 5.31 -10.41 0.19
C PRO A 106 4.31 -11.51 -0.12
N GLY A 107 3.04 -11.26 0.25
CA GLY A 107 1.94 -12.05 -0.19
C GLY A 107 1.99 -11.93 -1.70
N VAL A 108 2.72 -12.84 -2.33
CA VAL A 108 2.36 -13.39 -3.61
C VAL A 108 0.89 -13.70 -3.39
N SER A 109 0.05 -12.79 -3.85
CA SER A 109 -1.30 -13.12 -4.22
C SER A 109 -1.15 -14.35 -5.08
N ALA A 110 -1.39 -15.52 -4.48
CA ALA A 110 -1.45 -16.78 -5.17
C ALA A 110 -2.76 -16.81 -5.97
N ALA A 111 -2.88 -15.87 -6.90
CA ALA A 111 -3.19 -16.23 -8.26
C ALA A 111 -1.85 -16.46 -9.00
N SER A 112 -1.03 -17.37 -8.49
CA SER A 112 -0.02 -18.01 -9.33
C SER A 112 -0.80 -18.85 -10.34
N THR A 113 -1.08 -18.28 -11.50
CA THR A 113 -1.17 -19.05 -12.74
C THR A 113 0.26 -19.48 -13.15
N GLY A 114 1.04 -19.89 -12.15
CA GLY A 114 2.48 -19.78 -12.09
C GLY A 114 3.07 -21.17 -12.03
N THR A 115 3.72 -21.49 -13.13
CA THR A 115 4.54 -22.65 -13.38
C THR A 115 5.35 -23.11 -12.16
N CYS A 116 5.25 -24.40 -11.85
CA CYS A 116 6.02 -25.13 -10.84
C CYS A 116 7.10 -25.94 -11.55
N CYS A 117 8.38 -25.84 -11.19
CA CYS A 117 9.45 -26.64 -11.82
C CYS A 117 9.51 -26.53 -13.36
N GLY A 118 9.18 -25.36 -13.92
CA GLY A 118 9.12 -25.16 -15.37
C GLY A 118 7.88 -25.76 -16.07
N VAL A 119 6.90 -26.31 -15.31
CA VAL A 119 5.63 -26.84 -15.82
C VAL A 119 4.37 -26.18 -15.22
N ALA A 120 3.27 -26.14 -15.98
CA ALA A 120 2.02 -25.45 -15.62
C ALA A 120 1.18 -26.15 -14.52
N ALA A 121 1.61 -27.29 -14.00
CA ALA A 121 1.02 -28.03 -12.88
C ALA A 121 2.12 -28.79 -12.12
N CYS A 122 1.93 -29.21 -10.87
CA CYS A 122 2.91 -30.07 -10.17
C CYS A 122 2.37 -31.51 -10.02
N CYS A 123 3.14 -32.49 -10.50
CA CYS A 123 2.95 -33.93 -10.37
C CYS A 123 1.53 -34.44 -10.69
N THR A 124 0.98 -34.01 -11.83
CA THR A 124 -0.29 -34.49 -12.38
C THR A 124 -0.15 -34.98 -13.82
N PRO A 125 -1.09 -35.79 -14.34
CA PRO A 125 -1.08 -36.20 -15.74
C PRO A 125 -1.22 -35.03 -16.73
N ASP A 126 -1.77 -33.89 -16.29
CA ASP A 126 -2.04 -32.71 -17.11
C ASP A 126 -0.85 -31.72 -17.18
N GLU A 127 0.32 -32.08 -16.64
CA GLU A 127 1.52 -31.27 -16.68
C GLU A 127 1.97 -30.94 -18.11
N ARG A 128 2.32 -29.67 -18.33
CA ARG A 128 2.87 -29.18 -19.61
C ARG A 128 4.03 -28.25 -19.34
N ALA A 129 5.07 -28.31 -20.18
CA ALA A 129 6.16 -27.36 -20.13
C ALA A 129 5.64 -25.93 -20.34
N ALA A 130 6.16 -24.99 -19.56
CA ALA A 130 5.85 -23.58 -19.75
C ALA A 130 6.52 -23.01 -21.00
N ASP A 131 7.67 -23.57 -21.39
CA ASP A 131 8.32 -23.27 -22.67
C ASP A 131 7.89 -24.31 -23.73
N PRO A 132 7.23 -23.90 -24.83
CA PRO A 132 6.79 -24.80 -25.89
C PRO A 132 7.94 -25.48 -26.66
N SER A 133 9.18 -25.02 -26.49
CA SER A 133 10.37 -25.59 -27.14
C SER A 133 11.04 -26.72 -26.35
N THR A 134 10.55 -27.03 -25.14
CA THR A 134 11.12 -28.07 -24.27
C THR A 134 10.05 -29.06 -23.81
N THR A 135 10.50 -30.22 -23.35
CA THR A 135 9.62 -31.24 -22.76
C THR A 135 9.46 -31.05 -21.25
N VAL A 136 8.39 -31.62 -20.68
CA VAL A 136 8.15 -31.65 -19.22
C VAL A 136 9.33 -32.26 -18.46
N ALA A 137 9.95 -33.32 -18.99
CA ALA A 137 11.09 -33.98 -18.36
C ALA A 137 12.33 -33.08 -18.31
N GLU A 138 12.61 -32.35 -19.39
CA GLU A 138 13.73 -31.39 -19.46
C GLU A 138 13.51 -30.21 -18.52
N ALA A 139 12.28 -29.67 -18.50
CA ALA A 139 11.90 -28.58 -17.59
C ALA A 139 12.11 -28.97 -16.11
N LYS A 140 11.71 -30.19 -15.73
CA LYS A 140 11.91 -30.73 -14.39
C LYS A 140 13.37 -30.99 -14.06
N ALA A 141 14.13 -31.57 -14.99
CA ALA A 141 15.56 -31.85 -14.81
C ALA A 141 16.38 -30.56 -14.64
N ALA A 142 16.12 -29.54 -15.47
CA ALA A 142 16.77 -28.23 -15.36
C ALA A 142 16.43 -27.54 -14.02
N SER A 143 15.22 -27.74 -13.51
CA SER A 143 14.77 -27.21 -12.23
C SER A 143 15.21 -28.04 -11.02
N GLY A 144 15.83 -29.22 -11.22
CA GLY A 144 16.19 -30.14 -10.14
C GLY A 144 14.98 -30.78 -9.43
N CYS A 145 13.81 -30.78 -10.06
CA CYS A 145 12.57 -31.33 -9.51
C CYS A 145 12.30 -32.76 -9.98
N GLY A 146 11.62 -33.55 -9.15
CA GLY A 146 11.09 -34.87 -9.51
C GLY A 146 9.79 -35.17 -8.74
N CYS A 147 8.98 -36.08 -9.26
CA CYS A 147 7.80 -36.59 -8.55
C CYS A 147 8.17 -37.94 -7.93
N GLN A 148 7.69 -38.19 -6.71
CA GLN A 148 7.73 -39.51 -6.08
C GLN A 148 6.33 -40.12 -6.22
N ASP A 149 6.25 -41.42 -6.51
CA ASP A 149 4.99 -42.17 -6.57
C ASP A 149 4.27 -42.24 -5.21
#